data_AF-A0A532E920-F1
#
_entry.id   AF-A0A532E920-F1
#
_cell.length_a   1.000
_cell.length_b   1.000
_cell.length_c   1.000
_cell.angle_alpha   90.00
_cell.angle_beta   90.00
_cell.angle_gamma   90.00
#
_symmetry.space_group_name_H-M   'P 1'
#
loop_
_entity.id
_entity.type
_entity.pdbx_description
1 polymer ?
#
loop_
_entity_poly.entity_id
_entity_poly.type
_entity_poly.pdbx_seq_one_letter_code
_entity_poly.pdbx_strand_id
1 'polypeptide(L)'
;AEVGYLTNETVFSLTELPARLAVIGAGPIGCELAQAFARFGSEVSLIEAMHGIMPNEDRDAAEVVQQSITRDGVRLLCCGKDLRVERTATGKRLLVDSHGQHYDVTVDEILVGVGRSPNVEGLGLETIGVEYDKTGVKVNDRLQTTNPRIYAAGDICSRYKFTHAADAMAQIVIQNALFPHPFGLGYASMESLIMPWCTFTEPEIAHVGLYEADAKKKGLEIETYTYKLGEVDRAILDGEQEGFARIHIQKGTDKILGATIVAAHAGDLISEFSVAMKAGAGAKTIAATIHPYPTRAEVNKKVVNLWRKAHFTARTKMLLTRLFAWLRR
;
A
#
# COMPACT_ATOMS: atom_id res chain seq x y z
N ALA A 1 19.25 -29.43 10.71
CA ALA A 1 19.94 -28.18 11.12
C ALA A 1 19.23 -27.03 10.45
N GLU A 2 19.00 -25.93 11.17
CA GLU A 2 18.34 -24.74 10.62
C GLU A 2 19.17 -24.19 9.44
N VAL A 3 18.54 -23.92 8.29
CA VAL A 3 19.25 -23.52 7.05
C VAL A 3 19.83 -22.10 7.16
N GLY A 4 19.35 -21.32 8.13
CA GLY A 4 19.70 -19.92 8.35
C GLY A 4 19.06 -19.02 7.29
N TYR A 5 18.54 -17.88 7.72
CA TYR A 5 17.88 -16.92 6.83
C TYR A 5 18.05 -15.50 7.37
N LEU A 6 17.87 -14.54 6.49
CA LEU A 6 17.77 -13.13 6.75
C LEU A 6 16.30 -12.74 6.90
N THR A 7 16.06 -11.69 7.67
CA THR A 7 14.76 -11.02 7.79
C THR A 7 14.94 -9.54 7.48
N ASN A 8 13.84 -8.79 7.49
CA ASN A 8 13.88 -7.33 7.43
C ASN A 8 14.68 -6.68 8.59
N GLU A 9 15.04 -7.42 9.64
CA GLU A 9 15.86 -6.93 10.75
C GLU A 9 17.34 -7.22 10.54
N THR A 10 17.67 -8.37 9.95
CA THR A 10 19.07 -8.82 9.82
C THR A 10 19.70 -8.51 8.47
N VAL A 11 18.90 -8.30 7.41
CA VAL A 11 19.40 -8.03 6.05
C VAL A 11 20.26 -6.78 5.96
N PHE A 12 19.94 -5.73 6.74
CA PHE A 12 20.68 -4.46 6.73
C PHE A 12 22.05 -4.54 7.43
N SER A 13 22.36 -5.66 8.08
CA SER A 13 23.68 -5.92 8.68
C SER A 13 24.65 -6.62 7.73
N LEU A 14 24.22 -6.95 6.51
CA LEU A 14 25.10 -7.52 5.49
C LEU A 14 26.20 -6.51 5.10
N THR A 15 27.44 -6.98 5.10
CA THR A 15 28.61 -6.21 4.64
C THR A 15 29.14 -6.68 3.28
N GLU A 16 28.67 -7.84 2.82
CA GLU A 16 28.97 -8.41 1.51
C GLU A 16 27.66 -8.67 0.77
N LEU A 17 27.66 -8.39 -0.54
CA LEU A 17 26.51 -8.65 -1.40
C LEU A 17 26.43 -10.16 -1.71
N PRO A 18 25.35 -10.87 -1.35
CA PRO A 18 25.18 -12.25 -1.77
C PRO A 18 25.04 -12.32 -3.29
N ALA A 19 25.86 -13.14 -3.94
CA ALA A 19 25.82 -13.26 -5.40
C ALA A 19 24.48 -13.83 -5.88
N ARG A 20 23.89 -14.76 -5.11
CA ARG A 20 22.57 -15.35 -5.35
C ARG A 20 21.69 -15.21 -4.11
N LEU A 21 20.53 -14.61 -4.27
CA LEU A 21 19.58 -14.36 -3.19
C LEU A 21 18.21 -14.96 -3.53
N ALA A 22 17.68 -15.80 -2.64
CA ALA A 22 16.27 -16.15 -2.67
C ALA A 22 15.48 -15.23 -1.74
N VAL A 23 14.38 -14.65 -2.22
CA VAL A 23 13.44 -13.89 -1.40
C VAL A 23 12.14 -14.67 -1.32
N ILE A 24 11.73 -15.05 -0.11
CA ILE A 24 10.49 -15.81 0.13
C ILE A 24 9.40 -14.85 0.61
N GLY A 25 8.35 -14.69 -0.19
CA GLY A 25 7.24 -13.76 0.02
C GLY A 25 7.36 -12.53 -0.87
N ALA A 26 6.40 -12.35 -1.79
CA ALA A 26 6.33 -11.20 -2.69
C ALA A 26 5.33 -10.14 -2.21
N GLY A 27 5.30 -9.89 -0.90
CA GLY A 27 4.68 -8.69 -0.32
C GLY A 27 5.55 -7.43 -0.55
N PRO A 28 5.16 -6.27 0.02
CA PRO A 28 5.88 -5.01 -0.15
C PRO A 28 7.39 -5.11 0.12
N ILE A 29 7.76 -5.55 1.33
CA ILE A 29 9.17 -5.71 1.77
C ILE A 29 9.94 -6.66 0.85
N GLY A 30 9.31 -7.77 0.44
CA GLY A 30 9.93 -8.73 -0.45
C GLY A 30 10.22 -8.15 -1.83
N CYS A 31 9.31 -7.35 -2.38
CA CYS A 31 9.49 -6.70 -3.68
C CYS A 31 10.55 -5.60 -3.62
N GLU A 32 10.52 -4.74 -2.59
CA GLU A 32 11.51 -3.68 -2.37
C GLU A 32 12.93 -4.26 -2.29
N LEU A 33 13.14 -5.26 -1.43
CA LEU A 33 14.45 -5.87 -1.26
C LEU A 33 14.86 -6.69 -2.48
N ALA A 34 13.95 -7.42 -3.12
CA ALA A 34 14.27 -8.15 -4.35
C ALA A 34 14.77 -7.21 -5.46
N GLN A 35 14.10 -6.09 -5.69
CA GLN A 35 14.50 -5.11 -6.69
C GLN A 35 15.83 -4.44 -6.32
N ALA A 36 16.01 -4.06 -5.04
CA ALA A 36 17.25 -3.44 -4.57
C ALA A 36 18.46 -4.36 -4.76
N PHE A 37 18.38 -5.63 -4.34
CA PHE A 37 19.47 -6.58 -4.48
C PHE A 37 19.76 -6.93 -5.95
N ALA A 38 18.74 -7.03 -6.80
CA ALA A 38 18.94 -7.23 -8.24
C ALA A 38 19.72 -6.07 -8.86
N ARG A 39 19.38 -4.82 -8.50
CA ARG A 39 20.09 -3.61 -8.95
C ARG A 39 21.51 -3.48 -8.39
N PHE A 40 21.76 -3.99 -7.18
CA PHE A 40 23.12 -4.09 -6.65
C PHE A 40 23.97 -5.17 -7.35
N GLY A 41 23.33 -6.10 -8.07
CA GLY A 41 24.00 -7.12 -8.89
C GLY A 41 23.81 -8.56 -8.43
N SER A 42 22.94 -8.83 -7.46
CA SER A 42 22.58 -10.19 -7.08
C SER A 42 21.69 -10.86 -8.13
N GLU A 43 21.87 -12.16 -8.36
CA GLU A 43 20.87 -13.00 -9.02
C GLU A 43 19.74 -13.27 -8.01
N VAL A 44 18.56 -12.68 -8.24
CA VAL A 44 17.44 -12.76 -7.29
C VAL A 44 16.35 -13.69 -7.80
N SER A 45 15.98 -14.68 -6.98
CA SER A 45 14.76 -15.47 -7.16
C SER A 45 13.71 -15.07 -6.12
N LEU A 46 12.61 -14.46 -6.56
CA LEU A 46 11.48 -14.06 -5.72
C LEU A 46 10.41 -15.15 -5.75
N ILE A 47 10.17 -15.80 -4.62
CA ILE A 47 9.24 -16.93 -4.48
C ILE A 47 7.96 -16.47 -3.78
N GLU A 48 6.81 -16.77 -4.36
CA GLU A 48 5.50 -16.42 -3.81
C GLU A 48 4.52 -17.59 -3.98
N ALA A 49 3.74 -17.88 -2.95
CA ALA A 49 2.73 -18.94 -2.99
C ALA A 49 1.50 -18.51 -3.83
N MET A 50 1.13 -17.23 -3.76
CA MET A 50 0.05 -16.63 -4.54
C MET A 50 0.48 -16.31 -5.98
N HIS A 51 -0.48 -15.94 -6.82
CA HIS A 51 -0.18 -15.52 -8.19
C HIS A 51 0.34 -14.08 -8.23
N GLY A 52 1.46 -13.87 -8.92
CA GLY A 52 2.10 -12.57 -9.09
C GLY A 52 2.76 -12.04 -7.81
N ILE A 53 2.96 -10.73 -7.77
CA ILE A 53 3.43 -10.00 -6.58
C ILE A 53 2.32 -9.17 -5.94
N MET A 54 2.55 -8.73 -4.70
CA MET A 54 1.69 -7.83 -3.93
C MET A 54 0.21 -8.21 -4.03
N PRO A 55 -0.19 -9.41 -3.55
CA PRO A 55 -1.53 -9.95 -3.80
C PRO A 55 -2.68 -9.14 -3.17
N ASN A 56 -2.37 -8.18 -2.29
CA ASN A 56 -3.35 -7.28 -1.67
C ASN A 56 -3.56 -5.97 -2.45
N GLU A 57 -2.72 -5.68 -3.45
CA GLU A 57 -2.85 -4.53 -4.34
C GLU A 57 -3.79 -4.87 -5.51
N ASP A 58 -4.32 -3.84 -6.18
CA ASP A 58 -5.03 -4.04 -7.45
C ASP A 58 -4.10 -4.73 -8.46
N ARG A 59 -4.62 -5.76 -9.14
CA ARG A 59 -3.79 -6.64 -9.98
C ARG A 59 -3.02 -5.88 -11.07
N ASP A 60 -3.65 -4.88 -11.68
CA ASP A 60 -3.02 -4.07 -12.72
C ASP A 60 -2.00 -3.07 -12.18
N ALA A 61 -2.12 -2.65 -10.92
CA ALA A 61 -1.08 -1.88 -10.23
C ALA A 61 0.16 -2.76 -9.98
N ALA A 62 -0.06 -3.94 -9.41
CA ALA A 62 1.01 -4.91 -9.14
C ALA A 62 1.72 -5.39 -10.42
N GLU A 63 1.01 -5.48 -11.55
CA GLU A 63 1.59 -5.87 -12.84
C GLU A 63 2.61 -4.88 -13.38
N VAL A 64 2.38 -3.57 -13.22
CA VAL A 64 3.33 -2.54 -13.63
C VAL A 64 4.66 -2.72 -12.87
N VAL A 65 4.59 -2.90 -11.55
CA VAL A 65 5.77 -3.16 -10.73
C VAL A 65 6.40 -4.50 -11.08
N GLN A 66 5.60 -5.55 -11.28
CA GLN A 66 6.10 -6.88 -11.64
C GLN A 66 6.94 -6.84 -12.92
N GLN A 67 6.48 -6.11 -13.93
CA GLN A 67 7.23 -5.92 -15.17
C GLN A 67 8.55 -5.19 -14.91
N SER A 68 8.53 -4.14 -14.07
CA SER A 68 9.74 -3.38 -13.72
C SER A 68 10.77 -4.23 -12.96
N ILE A 69 10.37 -4.94 -11.90
CA ILE A 69 11.31 -5.77 -11.13
C ILE A 69 11.86 -6.94 -11.97
N THR A 70 11.07 -7.46 -12.91
CA THR A 70 11.53 -8.52 -13.84
C THR A 70 12.57 -7.95 -14.81
N ARG A 71 12.35 -6.72 -15.31
CA ARG A 71 13.33 -6.00 -16.14
C ARG A 71 14.63 -5.72 -15.40
N ASP A 72 14.56 -5.48 -14.09
CA ASP A 72 15.72 -5.30 -13.23
C ASP A 72 16.46 -6.61 -12.92
N GLY A 73 15.98 -7.76 -13.42
CA GLY A 73 16.65 -9.06 -13.31
C GLY A 73 16.09 -9.99 -12.24
N VAL A 74 15.00 -9.62 -11.56
CA VAL A 74 14.34 -10.51 -10.58
C VAL A 74 13.60 -11.64 -11.30
N ARG A 75 13.93 -12.88 -10.97
CA ARG A 75 13.19 -14.06 -11.41
C ARG A 75 12.02 -14.33 -10.47
N LEU A 76 10.79 -14.13 -10.95
CA LEU A 76 9.58 -14.45 -10.19
C LEU A 76 9.19 -15.93 -10.32
N LEU A 77 9.10 -16.63 -9.20
CA LEU A 77 8.57 -17.98 -9.03
C LEU A 77 7.28 -17.89 -8.20
N CYS A 78 6.18 -17.48 -8.82
CA CYS A 78 4.88 -17.34 -8.16
C CYS A 78 4.01 -18.59 -8.35
N CYS A 79 2.83 -18.62 -7.73
CA CYS A 79 2.00 -19.84 -7.62
C CYS A 79 2.80 -21.02 -7.02
N GLY A 80 3.75 -20.70 -6.14
CA GLY A 80 4.71 -21.61 -5.55
C GLY A 80 4.05 -22.65 -4.66
N LYS A 81 4.39 -23.92 -4.86
CA LYS A 81 3.96 -25.04 -4.02
C LYS A 81 5.17 -25.87 -3.61
N ASP A 82 4.98 -26.63 -2.53
CA ASP A 82 5.94 -27.61 -2.04
C ASP A 82 7.35 -27.06 -1.85
N LEU A 83 7.45 -25.80 -1.39
CA LEU A 83 8.73 -25.15 -1.11
C LEU A 83 9.49 -25.93 -0.03
N ARG A 84 10.67 -26.47 -0.39
CA ARG A 84 11.60 -27.13 0.53
C ARG A 84 12.93 -26.42 0.48
N VAL A 85 13.56 -26.29 1.64
CA VAL A 85 14.84 -25.62 1.78
C VAL A 85 15.82 -26.55 2.49
N GLU A 86 16.98 -26.75 1.88
CA GLU A 86 18.03 -27.65 2.37
C GLU A 86 19.37 -26.92 2.41
N ARG A 87 20.15 -27.15 3.46
CA ARG A 87 21.54 -26.69 3.50
C ARG A 87 22.42 -27.68 2.73
N THR A 88 23.26 -27.16 1.86
CA THR A 88 24.21 -27.93 1.05
C THR A 88 25.64 -27.45 1.28
N ALA A 89 26.63 -28.17 0.74
CA ALA A 89 28.03 -27.75 0.80
C ALA A 89 28.31 -26.44 0.03
N THR A 90 27.46 -26.11 -0.95
CA THR A 90 27.65 -25.00 -1.90
C THR A 90 26.64 -23.85 -1.69
N GLY A 91 25.91 -23.85 -0.58
CA GLY A 91 24.89 -22.84 -0.25
C GLY A 91 23.59 -23.44 0.25
N LYS A 92 22.49 -22.72 0.02
CA LYS A 92 21.13 -23.08 0.43
C LYS A 92 20.33 -23.47 -0.82
N ARG A 93 19.83 -24.69 -0.88
CA ARG A 93 19.07 -25.23 -2.01
C ARG A 93 17.58 -25.11 -1.75
N LEU A 94 16.84 -24.51 -2.69
CA LEU A 94 15.40 -24.35 -2.67
C LEU A 94 14.79 -25.20 -3.78
N LEU A 95 13.86 -26.06 -3.41
CA LEU A 95 13.01 -26.82 -4.33
C LEU A 95 11.62 -26.22 -4.29
N VAL A 96 11.07 -25.82 -5.43
CA VAL A 96 9.73 -25.21 -5.50
C VAL A 96 9.04 -25.54 -6.82
N ASP A 97 7.76 -25.87 -6.76
CA ASP A 97 6.93 -26.01 -7.94
C ASP A 97 6.27 -24.67 -8.25
N SER A 98 6.48 -24.13 -9.45
CA SER A 98 5.85 -22.89 -9.89
C SER A 98 5.26 -23.08 -11.29
N HIS A 99 3.99 -22.75 -11.45
CA HIS A 99 3.25 -22.94 -12.71
C HIS A 99 3.33 -24.37 -13.29
N GLY A 100 3.40 -25.39 -12.42
CA GLY A 100 3.50 -26.79 -12.82
C GLY A 100 4.89 -27.23 -13.30
N GLN A 101 5.90 -26.38 -13.14
CA GLN A 101 7.31 -26.70 -13.39
C GLN A 101 8.07 -26.79 -12.06
N HIS A 102 8.92 -27.80 -11.96
CA HIS A 102 9.79 -27.99 -10.79
C HIS A 102 11.07 -27.16 -10.94
N TYR A 103 11.39 -26.35 -9.93
CA TYR A 103 12.59 -25.53 -9.88
C TYR A 103 13.51 -25.99 -8.75
N ASP A 104 14.79 -26.08 -9.07
CA ASP A 104 15.88 -26.39 -8.14
C ASP A 104 16.89 -25.24 -8.18
N VAL A 105 16.88 -24.41 -7.14
CA VAL A 105 17.64 -23.16 -7.09
C VAL A 105 18.60 -23.21 -5.91
N THR A 106 19.90 -23.11 -6.16
CA THR A 106 20.89 -22.95 -5.09
C THR A 106 21.28 -21.48 -4.97
N VAL A 107 21.19 -20.94 -3.76
CA VAL A 107 21.50 -19.54 -3.43
C VAL A 107 22.52 -19.46 -2.29
N ASP A 108 23.09 -18.28 -2.11
CA ASP A 108 24.02 -18.00 -1.01
C ASP A 108 23.25 -17.61 0.24
N GLU A 109 22.24 -16.74 0.08
CA GLU A 109 21.38 -16.27 1.16
C GLU A 109 19.89 -16.40 0.85
N ILE A 110 19.11 -16.51 1.93
CA ILE A 110 17.64 -16.54 1.87
C ILE A 110 17.14 -15.37 2.70
N LEU A 111 16.30 -14.53 2.12
CA LEU A 111 15.57 -13.48 2.81
C LEU A 111 14.11 -13.89 2.95
N VAL A 112 13.58 -13.88 4.17
CA VAL A 112 12.18 -14.19 4.46
C VAL A 112 11.38 -12.91 4.67
N GLY A 113 10.41 -12.68 3.78
CA GLY A 113 9.53 -11.51 3.74
C GLY A 113 8.04 -11.86 3.79
N VAL A 114 7.65 -12.96 4.44
CA VAL A 114 6.27 -13.50 4.46
C VAL A 114 5.32 -12.81 5.45
N GLY A 115 5.77 -11.72 6.09
CA GLY A 115 4.99 -10.94 7.04
C GLY A 115 5.59 -10.90 8.44
N ARG A 116 4.86 -10.27 9.35
CA ARG A 116 5.28 -10.02 10.74
C ARG A 116 4.25 -10.58 11.70
N SER A 117 4.70 -11.20 12.79
CA SER A 117 3.82 -11.63 13.89
C SER A 117 3.86 -10.61 15.03
N PRO A 118 2.75 -10.37 15.74
CA PRO A 118 2.74 -9.49 16.89
C PRO A 118 3.50 -10.12 18.06
N ASN A 119 4.30 -9.31 18.76
CA ASN A 119 5.06 -9.76 19.93
C ASN A 119 4.15 -9.80 21.16
N VAL A 120 3.49 -10.93 21.39
CA VAL A 120 2.54 -11.14 22.52
C VAL A 120 3.04 -12.16 23.55
N GLU A 121 4.02 -12.99 23.17
CA GLU A 121 4.55 -14.06 24.02
C GLU A 121 5.36 -13.49 25.20
N GLY A 122 5.19 -14.09 26.38
CA GLY A 122 5.96 -13.72 27.58
C GLY A 122 5.55 -12.39 28.24
N LEU A 123 4.52 -11.71 27.74
CA LEU A 123 4.04 -10.44 28.30
C LEU A 123 3.10 -10.59 29.51
N GLY A 124 2.58 -11.80 29.77
CA GLY A 124 1.64 -12.06 30.87
C GLY A 124 0.26 -11.42 30.66
N LEU A 125 -0.18 -11.25 29.41
CA LEU A 125 -1.43 -10.58 29.04
C LEU A 125 -2.66 -11.24 29.68
N GLU A 126 -2.67 -12.57 29.79
CA GLU A 126 -3.75 -13.33 30.40
C GLU A 126 -3.89 -13.03 31.89
N THR A 127 -2.75 -12.90 32.58
CA THR A 127 -2.72 -12.62 34.03
C THR A 127 -3.35 -11.26 34.37
N ILE A 128 -3.29 -10.32 33.44
CA ILE A 128 -3.80 -8.95 33.60
C ILE A 128 -5.11 -8.70 32.83
N GLY A 129 -5.74 -9.75 32.29
CA GLY A 129 -7.06 -9.66 31.64
C GLY A 129 -7.07 -8.94 30.30
N VAL A 130 -5.98 -9.03 29.52
CA VAL A 130 -5.89 -8.50 28.15
C VAL A 130 -6.10 -9.62 27.15
N GLU A 131 -7.17 -9.52 26.36
CA GLU A 131 -7.47 -10.46 25.28
C GLU A 131 -6.55 -10.22 24.08
N TYR A 132 -6.02 -11.31 23.52
CA TYR A 132 -5.19 -11.31 22.33
C TYR A 132 -5.33 -12.64 21.59
N ASP A 133 -4.97 -12.66 20.31
CA ASP A 133 -4.86 -13.90 19.53
C ASP A 133 -3.65 -13.82 18.57
N LYS A 134 -3.58 -14.76 17.62
CA LYS A 134 -2.53 -14.80 16.57
C LYS A 134 -2.40 -13.52 15.74
N THR A 135 -3.42 -12.66 15.73
CA THR A 135 -3.44 -11.38 15.01
C THR A 135 -3.03 -10.21 15.89
N GLY A 136 -2.94 -10.40 17.20
CA GLY A 136 -2.46 -9.42 18.15
C GLY A 136 -3.41 -9.15 19.31
N VAL A 137 -3.11 -8.10 20.08
CA VAL A 137 -3.93 -7.61 21.19
C VAL A 137 -5.25 -7.05 20.65
N LYS A 138 -6.37 -7.43 21.27
CA LYS A 138 -7.69 -6.92 20.91
C LYS A 138 -7.92 -5.56 21.55
N VAL A 139 -8.37 -4.62 20.73
CA VAL A 139 -8.68 -3.26 21.16
C VAL A 139 -10.00 -2.80 20.53
N ASN A 140 -10.69 -1.89 21.22
CA ASN A 140 -11.79 -1.13 20.63
C ASN A 140 -11.28 0.04 19.76
N ASP A 141 -12.19 0.83 19.18
CA ASP A 141 -11.83 1.96 18.31
C ASP A 141 -11.04 3.07 19.03
N ARG A 142 -11.03 3.07 20.37
CA ARG A 142 -10.25 3.99 21.22
C ARG A 142 -8.87 3.44 21.57
N LEU A 143 -8.49 2.29 21.01
CA LEU A 143 -7.26 1.55 21.30
C LEU A 143 -7.15 1.03 22.74
N GLN A 144 -8.29 0.91 23.43
CA GLN A 144 -8.38 0.35 24.77
C GLN A 144 -8.58 -1.17 24.67
N THR A 145 -7.84 -1.93 25.49
CA THR A 145 -7.95 -3.39 25.56
C THR A 145 -9.18 -3.82 26.38
N THR A 146 -9.38 -5.14 26.54
CA THR A 146 -10.37 -5.69 27.48
C THR A 146 -10.11 -5.29 28.94
N ASN A 147 -8.87 -4.95 29.29
CA ASN A 147 -8.57 -4.28 30.54
C ASN A 147 -8.70 -2.75 30.33
N PRO A 148 -9.63 -2.07 31.03
CA PRO A 148 -9.91 -0.66 30.79
C PRO A 148 -8.76 0.28 31.17
N ARG A 149 -7.73 -0.20 31.86
CA ARG A 149 -6.53 0.57 32.22
C ARG A 149 -5.35 0.33 31.27
N ILE A 150 -5.52 -0.55 30.27
CA ILE A 150 -4.46 -0.94 29.35
C ILE A 150 -4.90 -0.60 27.93
N TYR A 151 -3.97 -0.01 27.19
CA TYR A 151 -4.12 0.38 25.80
C TYR A 151 -3.02 -0.28 24.97
N ALA A 152 -3.25 -0.45 23.67
CA ALA A 152 -2.24 -0.97 22.75
C ALA A 152 -2.24 -0.16 21.44
N ALA A 153 -1.05 0.07 20.89
CA ALA A 153 -0.86 0.82 19.65
C ALA A 153 0.18 0.14 18.75
N GLY A 154 0.10 0.38 17.44
CA GLY A 154 1.04 -0.12 16.44
C GLY A 154 0.83 -1.59 16.06
N ASP A 155 1.89 -2.22 15.57
CA ASP A 155 1.90 -3.57 14.98
C ASP A 155 1.26 -4.66 15.86
N ILE A 156 1.29 -4.49 17.18
CA ILE A 156 0.78 -5.47 18.15
C ILE A 156 -0.74 -5.61 18.13
N CYS A 157 -1.49 -4.60 17.67
CA CYS A 157 -2.96 -4.61 17.65
C CYS A 157 -3.57 -4.12 16.33
N SER A 158 -2.73 -3.80 15.33
CA SER A 158 -3.17 -3.22 14.06
C SER A 158 -2.91 -4.14 12.87
N ARG A 159 -3.86 -4.13 11.92
CA ARG A 159 -3.63 -4.69 10.58
C ARG A 159 -2.64 -3.85 9.77
N TYR A 160 -2.54 -2.55 10.07
CA TYR A 160 -1.62 -1.62 9.42
C TYR A 160 -0.30 -1.61 10.19
N LYS A 161 0.69 -2.29 9.65
CA LYS A 161 2.02 -2.45 10.27
C LYS A 161 3.00 -1.43 9.68
N PHE A 162 2.66 -0.16 9.88
CA PHE A 162 3.41 0.98 9.35
C PHE A 162 3.83 1.91 10.49
N THR A 163 5.00 2.53 10.36
CA THR A 163 5.51 3.47 11.37
C THR A 163 4.54 4.63 11.58
N HIS A 164 4.04 5.27 10.52
CA HIS A 164 3.07 6.37 10.62
C HIS A 164 1.72 5.92 11.20
N ALA A 165 1.35 4.64 11.04
CA ALA A 165 0.17 4.09 11.72
C ALA A 165 0.41 3.98 13.22
N ALA A 166 1.56 3.44 13.63
CA ALA A 166 1.94 3.36 15.04
C ALA A 166 2.00 4.74 15.70
N ASP A 167 2.55 5.75 15.03
CA ASP A 167 2.61 7.13 15.52
C ASP A 167 1.21 7.73 15.72
N ALA A 168 0.33 7.59 14.73
CA ALA A 168 -1.05 8.08 14.83
C ALA A 168 -1.82 7.36 15.95
N MET A 169 -1.62 6.05 16.10
CA MET A 169 -2.21 5.24 17.17
C MET A 169 -1.67 5.66 18.55
N ALA A 170 -0.38 5.99 18.66
CA ALA A 170 0.20 6.48 19.90
C ALA A 170 -0.45 7.81 20.33
N GLN A 171 -0.72 8.73 19.40
CA GLN A 171 -1.45 9.97 19.69
C GLN A 171 -2.86 9.69 20.22
N ILE A 172 -3.59 8.73 19.61
CA ILE A 172 -4.91 8.29 20.08
C ILE A 172 -4.82 7.71 21.50
N VAL A 173 -3.86 6.83 21.77
CA VAL A 173 -3.66 6.23 23.10
C VAL A 173 -3.33 7.31 24.13
N ILE A 174 -2.41 8.23 23.83
CA ILE A 174 -2.03 9.32 24.75
C ILE A 174 -3.25 10.16 25.09
N GLN A 175 -4.04 10.56 24.08
CA GLN A 175 -5.26 11.33 24.28
C GLN A 175 -6.25 10.56 25.18
N ASN A 176 -6.54 9.31 24.82
CA ASN A 176 -7.59 8.51 25.46
C ASN A 176 -7.23 7.98 26.85
N ALA A 177 -5.94 7.82 27.14
CA ALA A 177 -5.46 7.27 28.41
C ALA A 177 -5.12 8.37 29.44
N LEU A 178 -4.63 9.54 28.99
CA LEU A 178 -4.04 10.55 29.88
C LEU A 178 -4.88 11.83 30.03
N PHE A 179 -5.81 12.12 29.11
CA PHE A 179 -6.63 13.33 29.19
C PHE A 179 -8.03 13.05 29.76
N PRO A 180 -8.62 14.00 30.49
CA PRO A 180 -9.97 13.84 31.02
C PRO A 180 -11.01 13.92 29.90
N HIS A 181 -11.96 12.99 29.93
CA HIS A 181 -13.10 12.93 29.01
C HIS A 181 -14.42 13.13 29.77
N PRO A 182 -14.71 14.37 30.25
CA PRO A 182 -15.93 14.64 30.98
C PRO A 182 -17.14 14.29 30.12
N PHE A 183 -18.13 13.63 30.72
CA PHE A 183 -19.34 13.16 30.03
C PHE A 183 -19.08 12.21 28.85
N GLY A 184 -17.88 11.62 28.76
CA GLY A 184 -17.51 10.70 27.69
C GLY A 184 -17.19 11.36 26.34
N LEU A 185 -16.96 12.67 26.33
CA LEU A 185 -16.65 13.44 25.11
C LEU A 185 -15.14 13.59 24.88
N GLY A 186 -14.76 13.78 23.62
CA GLY A 186 -13.39 14.10 23.23
C GLY A 186 -12.44 12.90 23.09
N TYR A 187 -12.95 11.67 23.12
CA TYR A 187 -12.14 10.50 22.77
C TYR A 187 -11.73 10.56 21.29
N ALA A 188 -10.48 10.24 21.01
CA ALA A 188 -10.01 9.96 19.67
C ALA A 188 -10.38 8.54 19.25
N SER A 189 -10.61 8.34 17.95
CA SER A 189 -11.01 7.07 17.37
C SER A 189 -10.15 6.72 16.16
N MET A 190 -9.81 5.43 16.05
CA MET A 190 -9.18 4.82 14.89
C MET A 190 -9.98 5.00 13.61
N GLU A 191 -11.32 5.09 13.70
CA GLU A 191 -12.19 5.30 12.55
C GLU A 191 -11.94 6.65 11.85
N SER A 192 -11.33 7.61 12.57
CA SER A 192 -10.99 8.93 12.02
C SER A 192 -9.69 8.94 11.21
N LEU A 193 -8.93 7.84 11.21
CA LEU A 193 -7.68 7.74 10.48
C LEU A 193 -7.92 7.53 8.99
N ILE A 194 -7.22 8.32 8.19
CA ILE A 194 -7.05 8.08 6.76
C ILE A 194 -5.66 7.51 6.60
N MET A 195 -5.58 6.21 6.30
CA MET A 195 -4.31 5.48 6.27
C MET A 195 -3.78 5.38 4.85
N PRO A 196 -2.75 6.15 4.47
CA PRO A 196 -1.99 5.89 3.26
C PRO A 196 -0.95 4.79 3.50
N TRP A 197 -0.50 4.17 2.42
CA TRP A 197 0.71 3.35 2.40
C TRP A 197 1.40 3.47 1.04
N CYS A 198 2.66 3.08 1.02
CA CYS A 198 3.47 3.04 -0.18
C CYS A 198 4.39 1.82 -0.14
N THR A 199 4.51 1.13 -1.27
CA THR A 199 5.59 0.17 -1.53
C THR A 199 6.64 0.88 -2.37
N PHE A 200 7.86 0.97 -1.86
CA PHE A 200 8.96 1.76 -2.40
C PHE A 200 9.80 0.97 -3.42
N THR A 201 9.13 0.25 -4.30
CA THR A 201 9.71 -0.25 -5.55
C THR A 201 9.84 0.90 -6.56
N GLU A 202 10.44 0.64 -7.71
CA GLU A 202 10.44 1.56 -8.84
C GLU A 202 9.74 0.92 -10.06
N PRO A 203 8.58 1.43 -10.51
CA PRO A 203 7.82 2.52 -9.88
C PRO A 203 7.23 2.12 -8.52
N GLU A 204 6.85 3.11 -7.73
CA GLU A 204 6.21 2.93 -6.43
C GLU A 204 4.73 2.59 -6.62
N ILE A 205 4.12 1.89 -5.65
CA ILE A 205 2.67 1.81 -5.51
C ILE A 205 2.26 2.48 -4.21
N ALA A 206 1.51 3.57 -4.31
CA ALA A 206 0.92 4.25 -3.18
C ALA A 206 -0.60 4.17 -3.21
N HIS A 207 -1.21 3.97 -2.05
CA HIS A 207 -2.66 3.88 -1.94
C HIS A 207 -3.16 4.57 -0.66
N VAL A 208 -4.39 5.08 -0.73
CA VAL A 208 -5.14 5.55 0.44
C VAL A 208 -6.62 5.18 0.29
N GLY A 209 -7.24 4.73 1.38
CA GLY A 209 -8.68 4.51 1.44
C GLY A 209 -9.13 3.11 1.00
N LEU A 210 -10.18 3.06 0.19
CA LEU A 210 -10.80 1.81 -0.29
C LEU A 210 -10.36 1.48 -1.71
N TYR A 211 -10.11 0.21 -1.96
CA TYR A 211 -10.20 -0.37 -3.29
C TYR A 211 -11.65 -0.52 -3.75
N GLU A 212 -11.86 -0.66 -5.06
CA GLU A 212 -13.17 -0.94 -5.65
C GLU A 212 -13.81 -2.23 -5.08
N ALA A 213 -13.01 -3.28 -4.90
CA ALA A 213 -13.46 -4.53 -4.30
C ALA A 213 -13.96 -4.33 -2.85
N ASP A 214 -13.32 -3.45 -2.08
CA ASP A 214 -13.72 -3.15 -0.70
C ASP A 214 -15.00 -2.31 -0.65
N ALA A 215 -15.13 -1.33 -1.56
CA ALA A 215 -16.37 -0.56 -1.70
C ALA A 215 -17.56 -1.47 -2.04
N LYS A 216 -17.37 -2.42 -2.96
CA LYS A 216 -18.39 -3.42 -3.32
C LYS A 216 -18.76 -4.32 -2.13
N LYS A 217 -17.79 -4.81 -1.36
CA LYS A 217 -18.04 -5.60 -0.14
C LYS A 217 -18.85 -4.82 0.91
N LYS A 218 -18.64 -3.50 0.97
CA LYS A 218 -19.38 -2.58 1.86
C LYS A 218 -20.73 -2.10 1.30
N GLY A 219 -21.13 -2.55 0.10
CA GLY A 219 -22.37 -2.11 -0.54
C GLY A 219 -22.37 -0.64 -0.96
N LEU A 220 -21.19 -0.05 -1.15
CA LEU A 220 -21.04 1.34 -1.59
C LEU A 220 -21.00 1.40 -3.11
N GLU A 221 -21.89 2.19 -3.71
CA GLU A 221 -21.79 2.52 -5.13
C GLU A 221 -20.70 3.57 -5.37
N ILE A 222 -19.77 3.25 -6.27
CA ILE A 222 -18.64 4.11 -6.61
C ILE A 222 -18.50 4.28 -8.12
N GLU A 223 -17.79 5.32 -8.50
CA GLU A 223 -17.27 5.53 -9.84
C GLU A 223 -15.74 5.54 -9.79
N THR A 224 -15.12 4.72 -10.63
CA THR A 224 -13.66 4.57 -10.70
C THR A 224 -13.15 5.28 -11.95
N TYR A 225 -12.11 6.10 -11.81
CA TYR A 225 -11.43 6.76 -12.93
C TYR A 225 -9.94 6.50 -12.85
N THR A 226 -9.31 6.20 -13.98
CA THR A 226 -7.87 5.92 -14.10
C THR A 226 -7.25 6.79 -15.19
N TYR A 227 -6.13 7.44 -14.90
CA TYR A 227 -5.38 8.29 -15.81
C TYR A 227 -3.92 7.82 -15.91
N LYS A 228 -3.42 7.61 -17.12
CA LYS A 228 -2.07 7.05 -17.35
C LYS A 228 -0.98 8.10 -17.14
N LEU A 229 0.16 7.69 -16.57
CA LEU A 229 1.30 8.60 -16.38
C LEU A 229 1.94 9.03 -17.70
N GLY A 230 1.89 8.19 -18.74
CA GLY A 230 2.34 8.53 -20.10
C GLY A 230 1.57 9.67 -20.80
N GLU A 231 0.56 10.28 -20.16
CA GLU A 231 -0.12 11.50 -20.62
C GLU A 231 0.18 12.73 -19.72
N VAL A 232 1.17 12.61 -18.85
CA VAL A 232 1.67 13.69 -17.98
C VAL A 232 3.01 14.18 -18.52
N ASP A 233 3.04 15.42 -19.02
CA ASP A 233 4.22 16.00 -19.68
C ASP A 233 5.50 15.86 -18.85
N ARG A 234 5.42 16.09 -17.52
CA ARG A 234 6.58 15.94 -16.65
C ARG A 234 7.10 14.50 -16.59
N ALA A 235 6.20 13.51 -16.54
CA ALA A 235 6.57 12.10 -16.53
C ALA A 235 7.20 11.67 -17.87
N ILE A 236 6.72 12.23 -18.98
CA ILE A 236 7.32 12.01 -20.32
C ILE A 236 8.74 12.58 -20.37
N LEU A 237 8.92 13.83 -19.92
CA LEU A 237 10.22 14.52 -19.94
C LEU A 237 11.26 13.82 -19.06
N ASP A 238 10.84 13.28 -17.92
CA ASP A 238 11.74 12.57 -17.01
C ASP A 238 11.94 11.09 -17.39
N GLY A 239 11.25 10.58 -18.41
CA GLY A 239 11.36 9.18 -18.84
C GLY A 239 10.61 8.17 -17.96
N GLU A 240 9.77 8.64 -17.05
CA GLU A 240 9.09 7.85 -16.01
C GLU A 240 7.59 7.74 -16.29
N GLN A 241 7.25 7.21 -17.46
CA GLN A 241 5.87 7.22 -17.99
C GLN A 241 5.02 6.03 -17.49
N GLU A 242 5.64 5.12 -16.75
CA GLU A 242 5.03 3.86 -16.31
C GLU A 242 3.98 4.10 -15.21
N GLY A 243 2.86 3.38 -15.29
CA GLY A 243 1.80 3.39 -14.29
C GLY A 243 0.67 4.40 -14.54
N PHE A 244 -0.06 4.72 -13.48
CA PHE A 244 -1.29 5.50 -13.52
C PHE A 244 -1.64 6.13 -12.15
N ALA A 245 -2.56 7.10 -12.15
CA ALA A 245 -3.34 7.44 -10.96
C ALA A 245 -4.78 6.95 -11.14
N ARG A 246 -5.37 6.41 -10.06
CA ARG A 246 -6.74 5.91 -9.97
C ARG A 246 -7.42 6.56 -8.78
N ILE A 247 -8.69 6.91 -8.95
CA ILE A 247 -9.53 7.42 -7.87
C ILE A 247 -10.88 6.70 -7.84
N HIS A 248 -11.42 6.55 -6.64
CA HIS A 248 -12.74 6.00 -6.36
C HIS A 248 -13.60 7.09 -5.71
N ILE A 249 -14.67 7.49 -6.38
CA ILE A 249 -15.58 8.54 -5.90
C ILE A 249 -16.95 7.92 -5.60
N GLN A 250 -17.57 8.27 -4.47
CA GLN A 250 -18.92 7.80 -4.14
C GLN A 250 -19.93 8.36 -5.14
N LYS A 251 -20.69 7.47 -5.78
CA LYS A 251 -21.66 7.81 -6.83
C LYS A 251 -22.68 8.83 -6.33
N GLY A 252 -22.96 9.85 -7.16
CA GLY A 252 -23.90 10.93 -6.83
C GLY A 252 -23.35 12.00 -5.88
N THR A 253 -22.08 11.89 -5.47
CA THR A 253 -21.39 12.88 -4.63
C THR A 253 -20.02 13.23 -5.24
N ASP A 254 -19.25 14.11 -4.60
CA ASP A 254 -17.83 14.30 -4.91
C ASP A 254 -16.91 13.72 -3.83
N LYS A 255 -17.42 12.87 -2.92
CA LYS A 255 -16.62 12.28 -1.84
C LYS A 255 -15.65 11.24 -2.39
N ILE A 256 -14.36 11.47 -2.14
CA ILE A 256 -13.29 10.53 -2.46
C ILE A 256 -13.28 9.41 -1.41
N LEU A 257 -13.32 8.16 -1.86
CA LEU A 257 -13.31 6.97 -1.00
C LEU A 257 -11.98 6.23 -1.03
N GLY A 258 -11.20 6.40 -2.10
CA GLY A 258 -9.84 5.89 -2.18
C GLY A 258 -9.13 6.33 -3.45
N ALA A 259 -7.81 6.15 -3.46
CA ALA A 259 -6.96 6.42 -4.60
C ALA A 259 -5.75 5.48 -4.61
N THR A 260 -5.30 5.10 -5.81
CA THR A 260 -4.07 4.33 -6.04
C THR A 260 -3.22 5.09 -7.04
N ILE A 261 -1.93 5.25 -6.78
CA ILE A 261 -0.95 5.84 -7.70
C ILE A 261 0.17 4.84 -7.90
N VAL A 262 0.46 4.52 -9.16
CA VAL A 262 1.63 3.78 -9.57
C VAL A 262 2.49 4.71 -10.40
N ALA A 263 3.61 5.16 -9.85
CA ALA A 263 4.49 6.15 -10.46
C ALA A 263 5.82 6.24 -9.69
N ALA A 264 6.83 6.89 -10.27
CA ALA A 264 7.91 7.43 -9.45
C ALA A 264 7.38 8.48 -8.47
N HIS A 265 7.85 8.45 -7.22
CA HIS A 265 7.41 9.34 -6.14
C HIS A 265 5.91 9.22 -5.79
N ALA A 266 5.27 8.07 -6.04
CA ALA A 266 3.85 7.87 -5.73
C ALA A 266 3.53 8.13 -4.25
N GLY A 267 4.45 7.81 -3.33
CA GLY A 267 4.32 8.07 -1.90
C GLY A 267 4.20 9.56 -1.55
N ASP A 268 4.83 10.44 -2.33
CA ASP A 268 4.65 11.88 -2.19
C ASP A 268 3.32 12.33 -2.81
N LEU A 269 2.99 11.80 -4.00
CA LEU A 269 1.79 12.18 -4.75
C LEU A 269 0.48 11.81 -4.04
N ILE A 270 0.44 10.69 -3.28
CA ILE A 270 -0.76 10.20 -2.58
C ILE A 270 -1.17 11.11 -1.40
N SER A 271 -0.25 11.95 -0.93
CA SER A 271 -0.48 12.84 0.21
C SER A 271 -1.60 13.84 -0.05
N GLU A 272 -1.76 14.32 -1.29
CA GLU A 272 -2.86 15.23 -1.65
C GLU A 272 -4.22 14.57 -1.43
N PHE A 273 -4.41 13.32 -1.88
CA PHE A 273 -5.64 12.58 -1.64
C PHE A 273 -5.86 12.30 -0.16
N SER A 274 -4.79 11.98 0.57
CA SER A 274 -4.85 11.71 2.01
C SER A 274 -5.33 12.95 2.79
N VAL A 275 -4.77 14.12 2.48
CA VAL A 275 -5.18 15.39 3.09
C VAL A 275 -6.60 15.77 2.69
N ALA A 276 -6.96 15.65 1.41
CA ALA A 276 -8.31 15.95 0.93
C ALA A 276 -9.36 15.08 1.64
N MET A 277 -9.12 13.77 1.73
CA MET A 277 -9.99 12.84 2.44
C MET A 277 -10.08 13.16 3.94
N LYS A 278 -8.96 13.48 4.60
CA LYS A 278 -8.93 13.85 6.02
C LYS A 278 -9.69 15.14 6.30
N ALA A 279 -9.61 16.12 5.40
CA ALA A 279 -10.33 17.39 5.50
C ALA A 279 -11.82 17.27 5.13
N GLY A 280 -12.28 16.10 4.65
CA GLY A 280 -13.62 15.94 4.09
C GLY A 280 -13.84 16.71 2.78
N ALA A 281 -12.75 17.09 2.10
CA ALA A 281 -12.80 17.79 0.83
C ALA A 281 -13.10 16.81 -0.31
N GLY A 282 -14.10 17.14 -1.13
CA GLY A 282 -14.45 16.35 -2.29
C GLY A 282 -13.53 16.58 -3.50
N ALA A 283 -13.69 15.75 -4.53
CA ALA A 283 -12.96 15.78 -5.80
C ALA A 283 -13.02 17.15 -6.50
N LYS A 284 -14.09 17.93 -6.31
CA LYS A 284 -14.18 19.31 -6.84
C LYS A 284 -13.08 20.22 -6.31
N THR A 285 -12.61 20.01 -5.08
CA THR A 285 -11.52 20.77 -4.47
C THR A 285 -10.23 20.57 -5.25
N ILE A 286 -9.86 19.31 -5.55
CA ILE A 286 -8.67 18.99 -6.36
C ILE A 286 -8.85 19.53 -7.79
N ALA A 287 -10.03 19.39 -8.38
CA ALA A 287 -10.32 19.91 -9.72
C ALA A 287 -10.15 21.43 -9.83
N ALA A 288 -10.52 22.17 -8.77
CA ALA A 288 -10.41 23.62 -8.68
C ALA A 288 -9.00 24.09 -8.32
N THR A 289 -8.19 23.23 -7.70
CA THR A 289 -6.82 23.55 -7.26
C THR A 289 -5.90 23.75 -8.46
N ILE A 290 -5.14 24.84 -8.45
CA ILE A 290 -4.09 25.09 -9.45
C ILE A 290 -2.87 24.26 -9.06
N HIS A 291 -2.52 23.29 -9.90
CA HIS A 291 -1.29 22.51 -9.76
C HIS A 291 -0.19 23.21 -10.56
N PRO A 292 1.04 23.33 -10.04
CA PRO A 292 2.17 23.83 -10.82
C PRO A 292 2.43 22.97 -12.05
N TYR A 293 2.81 23.61 -13.16
CA TYR A 293 3.14 22.97 -14.43
C TYR A 293 4.58 23.28 -14.84
N PRO A 294 5.35 22.31 -15.37
CA PRO A 294 5.00 20.88 -15.48
C PRO A 294 5.38 20.13 -14.19
N THR A 295 4.45 19.38 -13.58
CA THR A 295 4.76 18.51 -12.42
C THR A 295 4.08 17.15 -12.52
N ARG A 296 4.65 16.12 -11.85
CA ARG A 296 4.00 14.79 -11.75
C ARG A 296 2.67 14.87 -11.01
N ALA A 297 2.56 15.77 -10.02
CA ALA A 297 1.34 16.00 -9.24
C ALA A 297 0.12 16.34 -10.10
N GLU A 298 0.30 16.86 -11.32
CA GLU A 298 -0.80 17.07 -12.25
C GLU A 298 -1.60 15.81 -12.57
N VAL A 299 -1.03 14.60 -12.36
CA VAL A 299 -1.76 13.35 -12.53
C VAL A 299 -3.00 13.28 -11.64
N ASN A 300 -2.93 13.80 -10.41
CA ASN A 300 -4.04 13.82 -9.46
C ASN A 300 -5.20 14.70 -9.98
N LYS A 301 -4.86 15.89 -10.49
CA LYS A 301 -5.84 16.77 -11.13
C LYS A 301 -6.40 16.16 -12.42
N LYS A 302 -5.56 15.52 -13.24
CA LYS A 302 -5.97 14.92 -14.52
C LYS A 302 -6.93 13.75 -14.31
N VAL A 303 -6.67 12.86 -13.34
CA VAL A 303 -7.60 11.77 -13.01
C VAL A 303 -8.93 12.29 -12.46
N VAL A 304 -8.92 13.30 -11.60
CA VAL A 304 -10.15 13.96 -11.10
C VAL A 304 -10.92 14.66 -12.22
N ASN A 305 -10.22 15.23 -13.21
CA ASN A 305 -10.86 15.86 -14.35
C ASN A 305 -11.61 14.86 -15.25
N LEU A 306 -11.26 13.56 -15.24
CA LEU A 306 -12.06 12.54 -15.93
C LEU A 306 -13.47 12.45 -15.32
N TRP A 307 -13.55 12.39 -13.98
CA TRP A 307 -14.83 12.41 -13.25
C TRP A 307 -15.61 13.70 -13.53
N ARG A 308 -14.94 14.86 -13.50
CA ARG A 308 -15.58 16.16 -13.80
C ARG A 308 -16.14 16.21 -15.22
N LYS A 309 -15.43 15.67 -16.21
CA LYS A 309 -15.89 15.59 -17.60
C LYS A 309 -17.10 14.67 -17.74
N ALA A 310 -17.10 13.51 -17.08
CA ALA A 310 -18.22 12.58 -17.09
C ALA A 310 -19.51 13.20 -16.51
N HIS A 311 -19.37 14.09 -15.51
CA HIS A 311 -20.49 14.80 -14.88
C HIS A 311 -20.90 16.11 -15.58
N PHE A 312 -20.12 16.58 -16.56
CA PHE A 312 -20.51 17.72 -17.38
C PHE A 312 -21.47 17.25 -18.49
N THR A 313 -22.73 17.03 -18.11
CA THR A 313 -23.73 16.43 -19.00
C THR A 313 -24.03 17.31 -20.23
N ALA A 314 -24.47 16.67 -21.32
CA ALA A 314 -24.96 17.37 -22.51
C ALA A 314 -26.11 18.34 -22.18
N ARG A 315 -26.93 18.03 -21.17
CA ARG A 315 -28.01 18.90 -20.69
C ARG A 315 -27.46 20.15 -20.02
N THR A 316 -26.45 20.02 -19.15
CA THR A 316 -25.75 21.15 -18.54
C THR A 316 -25.09 22.03 -19.61
N LYS A 317 -24.41 21.41 -20.58
CA LYS A 317 -23.83 22.11 -21.73
C LYS A 317 -24.90 22.88 -22.50
N MET A 318 -26.02 22.25 -22.85
CA MET A 318 -27.12 22.89 -23.59
C MET A 318 -27.71 24.07 -22.81
N LEU A 319 -27.97 23.90 -21.51
CA LEU A 319 -28.49 24.97 -20.64
C LEU A 319 -27.53 26.16 -20.58
N LEU A 320 -26.24 25.90 -20.37
CA LEU A 320 -25.20 26.94 -20.37
C LEU A 320 -25.10 27.64 -21.73
N THR A 321 -25.13 26.88 -22.84
CA THR A 321 -25.11 27.47 -24.19
C THR A 321 -26.31 28.39 -24.42
N ARG A 322 -27.52 27.99 -24.00
CA ARG A 322 -28.73 28.83 -24.11
C ARG A 322 -28.62 30.08 -23.22
N LEU A 323 -28.15 29.94 -21.99
CA LEU A 323 -27.94 31.06 -21.07
C LEU A 323 -26.91 32.05 -21.63
N PHE A 324 -25.77 31.57 -22.13
CA PHE A 324 -24.76 32.43 -22.74
C PHE A 324 -25.24 33.10 -24.02
N ALA A 325 -26.05 32.42 -24.84
CA ALA A 325 -26.68 33.03 -26.00
C ALA A 325 -27.68 34.13 -25.62
N TRP A 326 -28.38 34.00 -24.49
CA TRP A 326 -29.27 35.02 -23.95
C TRP A 326 -28.51 36.21 -23.35
N LEU A 327 -27.46 35.97 -22.54
CA LEU A 327 -26.63 37.02 -21.94
C LEU A 327 -25.81 37.84 -22.95
N ARG A 328 -25.61 37.32 -24.16
CA ARG A 328 -24.92 37.99 -25.26
C ARG A 328 -25.84 38.82 -26.17
N ARG A 329 -27.16 38.75 -25.96
CA ARG A 329 -28.14 39.64 -26.59
C ARG A 329 -28.36 40.86 -25.73
#